data_AF-A0A024V8M9-F1
#
_entry.id   AF-A0A024V8M9-F1
#
_cell.length_a   1.000
_cell.length_b   1.000
_cell.length_c   1.000
_cell.angle_alpha   90.00
_cell.angle_beta   90.00
_cell.angle_gamma   90.00
#
_symmetry.space_group_name_H-M   'P 1'
#
loop_
_entity.id
_entity.type
_entity.pdbx_description
1 polymer ?
#
loop_
_entity_poly.entity_id
_entity_poly.type
_entity_poly.pdbx_seq_one_letter_code
_entity_poly.pdbx_strand_id
1 'polypeptide(L)'
;MIKNVKSISVIGNNLDSLSLSYFLQCKKLNVNLLLTNKSTNSINTYHHKKNVIEKGHYTFALNDESYLSLSLLKSLHLKQKGREVIKCNEIILCLNPSELKYFLKKSKLEKKKKNILLQYLSKYDTSKIRITNVCFKKNVLPLSHSLESLLLIKKNEKHKIISLLYDSNIFPNCIPIEEEDDKDIFQTRLRFLSRECDHTLSNIEINYFLENVLKIKEKPDLVVGNTHHVFAFNKNVDVIFKKLIHKYLKRIKIFWSFCFFKNLEYCLRQAKEFSKL
;
A
#
# COMPACT_ATOMS: atom_id res chain seq x y z
N MET A 1 -16.64 -21.10 -34.08
CA MET A 1 -17.12 -19.85 -33.44
C MET A 1 -16.22 -19.52 -32.26
N ILE A 2 -15.38 -18.49 -32.36
CA ILE A 2 -14.65 -17.96 -31.20
C ILE A 2 -15.70 -17.22 -30.35
N LYS A 3 -16.10 -17.81 -29.20
CA LYS A 3 -16.88 -17.08 -28.19
C LYS A 3 -16.14 -15.78 -27.92
N ASN A 4 -16.81 -14.65 -28.09
CA ASN A 4 -16.27 -13.33 -27.83
C ASN A 4 -16.01 -13.24 -26.32
N VAL A 5 -14.85 -13.71 -25.85
CA VAL A 5 -14.52 -13.77 -24.42
C VAL A 5 -14.39 -12.33 -23.96
N LYS A 6 -15.35 -11.88 -23.14
CA LYS A 6 -15.39 -10.54 -22.56
C LYS A 6 -14.04 -10.27 -21.88
N SER A 7 -13.25 -9.37 -22.46
CA SER A 7 -11.94 -9.02 -21.91
C SER A 7 -12.08 -7.82 -20.98
N ILE A 8 -11.51 -7.97 -19.78
CA ILE A 8 -11.57 -6.98 -18.71
C ILE A 8 -10.16 -6.47 -18.48
N SER A 9 -9.99 -5.15 -18.53
CA SER A 9 -8.72 -4.51 -18.18
C SER A 9 -8.83 -3.92 -16.78
N VAL A 10 -8.07 -4.47 -15.84
CA VAL A 10 -7.93 -3.91 -14.49
C VAL A 10 -6.74 -2.97 -14.51
N ILE A 11 -6.92 -1.72 -14.09
CA ILE A 11 -5.85 -0.71 -14.05
C ILE A 11 -5.55 -0.35 -12.62
N GLY A 12 -4.34 -0.61 -12.17
CA GLY A 12 -3.88 -0.28 -10.82
C GLY A 12 -2.67 -1.10 -10.42
N ASN A 13 -2.00 -0.64 -9.37
CA ASN A 13 -0.74 -1.20 -8.91
C ASN A 13 -0.71 -1.30 -7.38
N ASN A 14 -1.82 -1.77 -6.82
CA ASN A 14 -2.05 -1.90 -5.39
C ASN A 14 -2.73 -3.24 -5.09
N LEU A 15 -2.97 -3.52 -3.81
CA LEU A 15 -3.61 -4.76 -3.40
C LEU A 15 -5.05 -4.90 -3.93
N ASP A 16 -5.77 -3.79 -4.16
CA ASP A 16 -7.09 -3.85 -4.75
C ASP A 16 -7.03 -4.44 -6.17
N SER A 17 -6.14 -3.92 -7.03
CA SER A 17 -6.01 -4.40 -8.41
C SER A 17 -5.53 -5.84 -8.49
N LEU A 18 -4.58 -6.24 -7.64
CA LEU A 18 -4.09 -7.62 -7.56
C LEU A 18 -5.18 -8.58 -7.08
N SER A 19 -5.85 -8.25 -5.97
CA SER A 19 -6.92 -9.07 -5.40
C SER A 19 -8.09 -9.25 -6.37
N LEU A 20 -8.50 -8.17 -7.04
CA LEU A 20 -9.58 -8.24 -8.02
C LEU A 20 -9.19 -9.06 -9.24
N SER A 21 -7.97 -8.88 -9.75
CA SER A 21 -7.49 -9.65 -10.91
C SER A 21 -7.50 -11.14 -10.62
N TYR A 22 -7.06 -11.55 -9.43
CA TYR A 22 -7.11 -12.94 -8.96
C TYR A 22 -8.54 -13.50 -9.00
N PHE A 23 -9.51 -12.85 -8.35
CA PHE A 23 -10.88 -13.36 -8.32
C PHE A 23 -11.57 -13.38 -9.69
N LEU A 24 -11.28 -12.40 -10.57
CA LEU A 24 -11.78 -12.41 -11.93
C LEU A 24 -11.16 -13.57 -12.76
N GLN A 25 -9.87 -13.86 -12.57
CA GLN A 25 -9.21 -15.00 -13.20
C GLN A 25 -9.73 -16.35 -12.71
N CYS A 26 -10.01 -16.50 -11.40
CA CYS A 26 -10.66 -17.69 -10.86
C CYS A 26 -12.03 -18.00 -11.52
N LYS A 27 -12.71 -16.97 -12.04
CA LYS A 27 -13.94 -17.11 -12.83
C LYS A 27 -13.71 -17.39 -14.31
N LYS A 28 -12.47 -17.69 -14.72
CA LYS A 28 -12.06 -17.94 -16.11
C LYS A 28 -12.34 -16.75 -17.05
N LEU A 29 -12.36 -15.52 -16.52
CA LEU A 29 -12.47 -14.31 -17.33
C LEU A 29 -11.11 -13.95 -17.93
N ASN A 30 -11.12 -13.35 -19.12
CA ASN A 30 -9.91 -12.86 -19.76
C ASN A 30 -9.52 -11.50 -19.15
N VAL A 31 -8.59 -11.52 -18.21
CA VAL A 31 -8.18 -10.35 -17.42
C VAL A 31 -6.80 -9.85 -17.86
N ASN A 32 -6.71 -8.57 -18.21
CA ASN A 32 -5.44 -7.85 -18.39
C ASN A 32 -5.21 -6.95 -17.17
N LEU A 33 -4.16 -7.19 -16.40
CA LEU A 33 -3.74 -6.26 -15.34
C LEU A 33 -2.73 -5.25 -15.90
N LEU A 34 -3.10 -3.97 -15.89
CA LEU A 34 -2.30 -2.86 -16.35
C LEU A 34 -1.78 -2.07 -15.15
N LEU A 35 -0.47 -2.19 -14.92
CA LEU A 35 0.20 -1.52 -13.81
C LEU A 35 0.46 -0.05 -14.18
N THR A 36 0.14 0.86 -13.26
CA THR A 36 0.42 2.29 -13.44
C THR A 36 1.88 2.66 -13.27
N ASN A 37 2.65 1.85 -12.53
CA ASN A 37 4.09 1.98 -12.29
C ASN A 37 4.76 0.59 -12.27
N LYS A 38 6.09 0.54 -12.35
CA LYS A 38 6.86 -0.71 -12.26
C LYS A 38 6.86 -1.33 -10.85
N SER A 39 6.66 -0.54 -9.79
CA SER A 39 6.68 -0.98 -8.39
C SER A 39 5.41 -0.56 -7.65
N THR A 40 4.85 -1.46 -6.81
CA THR A 40 3.67 -1.20 -5.98
C THR A 40 4.05 -0.30 -4.79
N ASN A 41 3.49 0.92 -4.67
CA ASN A 41 3.76 1.76 -3.48
C ASN A 41 3.21 1.14 -2.18
N SER A 42 2.23 0.23 -2.31
CA SER A 42 1.57 -0.44 -1.19
C SER A 42 2.44 -1.54 -0.57
N ILE A 43 3.11 -2.33 -1.40
CA ILE A 43 4.04 -3.40 -1.01
C ILE A 43 5.42 -2.93 -1.45
N ASN A 44 6.17 -2.33 -0.53
CA ASN A 44 7.46 -1.74 -0.86
C ASN A 44 8.51 -2.30 0.08
N THR A 45 8.99 -3.48 -0.28
CA THR A 45 10.05 -4.17 0.43
C THR A 45 11.39 -3.62 -0.04
N TYR A 46 12.21 -3.21 0.91
CA TYR A 46 13.58 -2.75 0.69
C TYR A 46 14.54 -3.79 1.23
N HIS A 47 15.41 -4.26 0.36
CA HIS A 47 16.50 -5.16 0.73
C HIS A 47 17.73 -4.32 1.07
N HIS A 48 18.26 -4.52 2.27
CA HIS A 48 19.53 -3.94 2.69
C HIS A 48 20.42 -5.05 3.22
N LYS A 49 21.41 -5.45 2.42
CA LYS A 49 22.21 -6.65 2.68
C LYS A 49 21.28 -7.88 2.83
N LYS A 50 21.43 -8.64 3.93
CA LYS A 50 20.58 -9.79 4.28
C LYS A 50 19.21 -9.39 4.88
N ASN A 51 18.93 -8.09 5.08
CA ASN A 51 17.70 -7.64 5.76
C ASN A 51 16.57 -7.32 4.78
N VAL A 52 15.36 -7.72 5.18
CA VAL A 52 14.10 -7.34 4.54
C VAL A 52 13.44 -6.26 5.38
N ILE A 53 13.22 -5.07 4.79
CA ILE A 53 12.67 -3.89 5.46
C ILE A 53 11.42 -3.41 4.72
N GLU A 54 10.29 -3.40 5.40
CA GLU A 54 9.02 -2.98 4.81
C GLU A 54 8.86 -1.45 4.86
N LYS A 55 8.87 -0.80 3.69
CA LYS A 55 8.65 0.65 3.51
C LYS A 55 7.23 1.00 3.06
N GLY A 56 6.42 -0.02 2.74
CA GLY A 56 5.02 0.13 2.36
C GLY A 56 4.10 0.31 3.58
N HIS A 57 2.81 0.50 3.33
CA HIS A 57 1.80 0.46 4.40
C HIS A 57 1.33 -0.95 4.74
N TYR A 58 1.63 -1.91 3.86
CA TYR A 58 1.32 -3.31 4.08
C TYR A 58 2.61 -4.01 4.46
N THR A 59 2.62 -4.60 5.64
CA THR A 59 3.65 -5.54 6.08
C THR A 59 3.15 -6.93 5.78
N PHE A 60 3.87 -7.71 4.97
CA PHE A 60 3.59 -9.14 4.85
C PHE A 60 4.46 -9.85 5.88
N ALA A 61 3.84 -10.37 6.92
CA ALA A 61 4.38 -11.58 7.53
C ALA A 61 4.07 -12.70 6.55
N LEU A 62 5.05 -13.08 5.74
CA LEU A 62 4.98 -14.37 5.05
C LEU A 62 5.23 -15.44 6.12
N ASN A 63 4.20 -15.76 6.90
CA ASN A 63 4.16 -17.07 7.54
C ASN A 63 3.75 -18.08 6.46
N ASP A 64 4.34 -19.27 6.50
CA ASP A 64 4.07 -20.36 5.55
C ASP A 64 2.58 -20.76 5.48
N GLU A 65 1.80 -20.41 6.50
CA GLU A 65 0.34 -20.62 6.54
C GLU A 65 -0.48 -19.56 5.78
N SER A 66 0.15 -18.49 5.28
CA SER A 66 -0.52 -17.50 4.45
C SER A 66 -0.64 -17.99 2.99
N TYR A 67 -1.22 -19.18 2.81
CA TYR A 67 -1.44 -19.83 1.51
C TYR A 67 -2.10 -18.89 0.49
N LEU A 68 -2.92 -17.93 0.93
CA LEU A 68 -3.55 -16.93 0.07
C LEU A 68 -2.58 -15.90 -0.53
N SER A 69 -1.54 -15.43 0.18
CA SER A 69 -0.59 -14.42 -0.33
C SER A 69 0.40 -15.00 -1.33
N LEU A 70 0.96 -16.16 -0.99
CA LEU A 70 1.85 -16.93 -1.86
C LEU A 70 1.11 -17.48 -3.08
N SER A 71 -0.14 -17.92 -2.94
CA SER A 71 -0.97 -18.30 -4.09
C SER A 71 -1.40 -17.09 -4.92
N LEU A 72 -1.68 -15.91 -4.35
CA LEU A 72 -1.98 -14.70 -5.13
C LEU A 72 -0.81 -14.36 -6.07
N LEU A 73 0.41 -14.30 -5.52
CA LEU A 73 1.60 -13.95 -6.30
C LEU A 73 2.02 -15.05 -7.28
N LYS A 74 1.86 -16.33 -6.92
CA LYS A 74 2.18 -17.48 -7.80
C LYS A 74 1.12 -17.74 -8.88
N SER A 75 -0.16 -17.42 -8.63
CA SER A 75 -1.27 -17.70 -9.58
C SER A 75 -1.51 -16.61 -10.60
N LEU A 76 -1.11 -15.37 -10.30
CA LEU A 76 -1.24 -14.27 -11.24
C LEU A 76 -0.21 -14.47 -12.36
N HIS A 77 -0.64 -15.10 -13.46
CA HIS A 77 0.05 -15.00 -14.75
C HIS A 77 -0.05 -13.55 -15.23
N LEU A 78 0.75 -12.67 -14.62
CA LEU A 78 0.79 -11.25 -14.88
C LEU A 78 1.42 -11.04 -16.26
N LYS A 79 0.58 -10.96 -17.30
CA LYS A 79 1.00 -10.36 -18.56
C LYS A 79 1.10 -8.85 -18.35
N GLN A 80 2.26 -8.39 -17.89
CA GLN A 80 2.59 -6.97 -17.86
C GLN A 80 2.71 -6.49 -19.30
N LYS A 81 1.60 -6.04 -19.87
CA LYS A 81 1.60 -5.44 -21.20
C LYS A 81 2.05 -3.99 -21.09
N GLY A 82 3.15 -3.66 -21.79
CA GLY A 82 3.73 -2.33 -21.86
C GLY A 82 2.88 -1.33 -22.64
N ARG A 83 3.51 -0.43 -23.41
CA ARG A 83 2.86 0.63 -24.22
C ARG A 83 2.07 0.10 -25.44
N GLU A 84 1.34 -1.00 -25.29
CA GLU A 84 0.45 -1.54 -26.33
C GLU A 84 -0.93 -0.88 -26.24
N VAL A 85 -1.58 -0.68 -27.39
CA VAL A 85 -3.00 -0.30 -27.42
C VAL A 85 -3.83 -1.55 -27.13
N ILE A 86 -4.48 -1.59 -25.96
CA ILE A 86 -5.26 -2.75 -25.52
C ILE A 86 -6.75 -2.50 -25.76
N LYS A 87 -7.35 -3.30 -26.63
CA LYS A 87 -8.81 -3.33 -26.83
C LYS A 87 -9.44 -4.20 -25.74
N CYS A 88 -10.44 -3.65 -25.03
CA CYS A 88 -11.17 -4.36 -23.98
C CYS A 88 -12.65 -3.98 -23.96
N ASN A 89 -13.48 -4.87 -23.40
CA ASN A 89 -14.91 -4.64 -23.25
C ASN A 89 -15.22 -3.73 -22.05
N GLU A 90 -14.45 -3.90 -20.97
CA GLU A 90 -14.67 -3.24 -19.70
C GLU A 90 -13.33 -2.85 -19.06
N ILE A 91 -13.31 -1.68 -18.43
CA ILE A 91 -12.14 -1.17 -17.69
C ILE A 91 -12.55 -1.03 -16.23
N ILE A 92 -11.74 -1.59 -15.33
CA ILE A 92 -11.93 -1.43 -13.89
C ILE A 92 -10.74 -0.66 -13.34
N LEU A 93 -10.99 0.57 -12.85
CA LEU A 93 -9.95 1.43 -12.29
C LEU A 93 -9.83 1.17 -10.79
N CYS A 94 -8.64 0.77 -10.36
CA CYS A 94 -8.22 0.57 -8.97
C CYS A 94 -7.21 1.64 -8.54
N LEU A 95 -7.43 2.87 -8.99
CA LEU A 95 -6.52 4.00 -8.86
C LEU A 95 -6.95 4.91 -7.74
N ASN A 96 -6.06 5.44 -6.90
CA ASN A 96 -6.42 6.40 -5.84
C ASN A 96 -6.93 7.75 -6.41
N PRO A 97 -7.53 8.65 -5.60
CA PRO A 97 -8.10 9.89 -6.11
C PRO A 97 -7.15 10.77 -6.91
N SER A 98 -5.87 10.84 -6.52
CA SER A 98 -4.86 11.62 -7.24
C SER A 98 -4.52 10.98 -8.58
N GLU A 99 -4.36 9.65 -8.63
CA GLU A 99 -4.14 8.89 -9.86
C GLU A 99 -5.35 9.00 -10.81
N LEU A 100 -6.58 8.94 -10.29
CA LEU A 100 -7.79 9.16 -11.09
C LEU A 100 -7.89 10.59 -11.62
N LYS A 101 -7.53 11.61 -10.83
CA LYS A 101 -7.47 13.00 -11.32
C LYS A 101 -6.53 13.08 -12.53
N TYR A 102 -5.35 12.48 -12.43
CA TYR A 102 -4.38 12.44 -13.52
C TYR A 102 -4.93 11.71 -14.76
N PHE A 103 -5.50 10.53 -14.56
CA PHE A 103 -6.12 9.73 -15.63
C PHE A 103 -7.23 10.50 -16.35
N LEU A 104 -8.15 11.12 -15.60
CA LEU A 104 -9.27 11.87 -16.15
C LEU A 104 -8.83 13.14 -16.88
N LYS A 105 -7.81 13.85 -16.37
CA LYS A 105 -7.23 15.01 -17.07
C LYS A 105 -6.77 14.63 -18.48
N LYS A 106 -6.09 13.49 -18.62
CA LYS A 106 -5.59 12.95 -19.90
C LYS A 106 -6.63 12.27 -20.78
N SER A 107 -7.81 11.98 -20.25
CA SER A 107 -8.88 11.30 -21.03
C SER A 107 -9.46 12.19 -22.13
N LYS A 108 -10.02 11.58 -23.18
CA LYS A 108 -10.78 12.28 -24.25
C LYS A 108 -12.22 12.65 -23.84
N LEU A 109 -12.53 12.65 -22.55
CA LEU A 109 -13.87 12.99 -22.04
C LEU A 109 -14.18 14.47 -22.27
N GLU A 110 -15.43 14.75 -22.63
CA GLU A 110 -15.98 16.11 -22.77
C GLU A 110 -15.64 17.01 -21.56
N LYS A 111 -15.22 18.25 -21.82
CA LYS A 111 -14.69 19.18 -20.81
C LYS A 111 -15.64 19.39 -19.62
N LYS A 112 -16.95 19.56 -19.88
CA LYS A 112 -17.96 19.76 -18.82
C LYS A 112 -18.04 18.55 -17.88
N LYS A 113 -18.17 17.34 -18.43
CA LYS A 113 -18.21 16.08 -17.66
C LYS A 113 -16.91 15.86 -16.89
N LYS A 114 -15.77 16.12 -17.53
CA LYS A 114 -14.44 16.01 -16.91
C LYS A 114 -14.31 16.94 -15.70
N ASN A 115 -14.72 18.20 -15.83
CA ASN A 115 -14.64 19.18 -14.73
C ASN A 115 -15.48 18.75 -13.52
N ILE A 116 -16.71 18.24 -13.75
CA ILE A 116 -17.56 17.72 -12.68
C ILE A 116 -16.86 16.57 -11.94
N LEU A 117 -16.31 15.59 -12.67
CA LEU A 117 -15.60 14.47 -12.05
C LEU A 117 -14.38 14.93 -11.24
N LEU A 118 -13.60 15.88 -11.76
CA LEU A 118 -12.44 16.43 -11.08
C LEU A 118 -12.82 17.19 -9.79
N GLN A 119 -13.94 17.91 -9.81
CA GLN A 119 -14.48 18.60 -8.63
C GLN A 119 -14.95 17.61 -7.55
N TYR A 120 -15.50 16.46 -7.92
CA TYR A 120 -15.79 15.41 -6.94
C TYR A 120 -14.51 14.81 -6.36
N LEU A 121 -13.51 14.56 -7.20
CA LEU A 121 -12.23 14.03 -6.71
C LEU A 121 -11.47 15.04 -5.83
N SER A 122 -11.71 16.35 -5.96
CA SER A 122 -11.11 17.35 -5.08
C SER A 122 -11.71 17.37 -3.68
N LYS A 123 -12.87 16.73 -3.45
CA LYS A 123 -13.46 16.56 -2.12
C LYS A 123 -12.79 15.46 -1.27
N TYR A 124 -11.86 14.69 -1.85
CA TYR A 124 -11.03 13.78 -1.06
C TYR A 124 -9.86 14.55 -0.48
N ASP A 125 -9.93 14.78 0.82
CA ASP A 125 -8.82 15.36 1.57
C ASP A 125 -7.63 14.41 1.51
N THR A 126 -6.48 14.95 1.11
CA THR A 126 -5.22 14.22 1.15
C THR A 126 -4.40 14.72 2.32
N SER A 127 -4.02 13.79 3.19
CA SER A 127 -3.01 14.02 4.21
C SER A 127 -1.73 13.30 3.81
N LYS A 128 -0.58 13.81 4.21
CA LYS A 128 0.68 13.10 4.05
C LYS A 128 1.10 12.52 5.39
N ILE A 129 1.65 11.33 5.34
CA ILE A 129 2.32 10.69 6.47
C ILE A 129 3.65 10.16 5.99
N ARG A 130 4.59 10.01 6.91
CA ARG A 130 5.87 9.39 6.67
C ARG A 130 5.97 8.11 7.50
N ILE A 131 6.38 7.03 6.85
CA ILE A 131 6.78 5.80 7.52
C ILE A 131 8.30 5.74 7.48
N THR A 132 8.95 5.68 8.63
CA THR A 132 10.40 5.63 8.77
C THR A 132 10.80 4.38 9.53
N ASN A 133 11.60 3.53 8.90
CA ASN A 133 12.26 2.40 9.54
C ASN A 133 13.60 2.86 10.12
N VAL A 134 13.83 2.51 11.38
CA VAL A 134 15.03 2.78 12.16
C VAL A 134 15.55 1.43 12.63
N CYS A 135 16.76 1.07 12.20
CA CYS A 135 17.32 -0.24 12.45
C CYS A 135 18.65 -0.15 13.19
N PHE A 136 18.88 -1.12 14.07
CA PHE A 136 20.10 -1.31 14.83
C PHE A 136 20.57 -2.75 14.67
N LYS A 137 21.88 -2.93 14.49
CA LYS A 137 22.54 -4.22 14.45
C LYS A 137 22.49 -4.91 15.80
N LYS A 138 22.55 -4.14 16.89
CA LYS A 138 22.41 -4.65 18.26
C LYS A 138 20.95 -4.64 18.71
N ASN A 139 20.64 -5.53 19.64
CA ASN A 139 19.37 -5.49 20.36
C ASN A 139 19.38 -4.34 21.39
N VAL A 140 18.91 -3.17 20.99
CA VAL A 140 18.87 -1.95 21.83
C VAL A 140 17.59 -1.82 22.65
N LEU A 141 16.61 -2.70 22.42
CA LEU A 141 15.32 -2.74 23.12
C LEU A 141 14.99 -4.19 23.48
N PRO A 142 15.65 -4.77 24.51
CA PRO A 142 15.30 -6.10 25.01
C PRO A 142 14.02 -6.03 25.85
N LEU A 143 12.90 -5.69 25.22
CA LEU A 143 11.58 -5.79 25.85
C LEU A 143 11.21 -7.27 25.95
N SER A 144 10.64 -7.68 27.09
CA SER A 144 10.11 -9.03 27.26
C SER A 144 8.98 -9.25 26.25
N HIS A 145 9.05 -10.35 25.49
CA HIS A 145 8.28 -10.66 24.28
C HIS A 145 6.74 -10.46 24.26
N SER A 146 6.07 -10.03 25.33
CA SER A 146 4.63 -10.25 25.47
C SER A 146 3.69 -9.06 25.28
N LEU A 147 4.06 -7.76 25.34
CA LEU A 147 3.02 -6.70 25.30
C LEU A 147 3.32 -5.36 24.59
N GLU A 148 4.57 -4.90 24.38
CA GLU A 148 4.81 -3.52 23.88
C GLU A 148 5.20 -3.38 22.39
N SER A 149 4.72 -4.25 21.52
CA SER A 149 5.08 -4.22 20.09
C SER A 149 4.51 -3.03 19.29
N LEU A 150 3.54 -2.31 19.85
CA LEU A 150 2.96 -1.11 19.25
C LEU A 150 2.78 -0.03 20.33
N LEU A 151 3.40 1.12 20.12
CA LEU A 151 3.15 2.32 20.91
C LEU A 151 2.33 3.31 20.10
N LEU A 152 1.14 3.66 20.61
CA LEU A 152 0.35 4.77 20.10
C LEU A 152 0.70 6.03 20.89
N ILE A 153 1.06 7.08 20.18
CA ILE A 153 1.57 8.31 20.79
C ILE A 153 0.45 9.34 20.76
N LYS A 154 0.08 9.85 21.94
CA LYS A 154 -0.90 10.93 22.07
C LYS A 154 -0.39 12.15 21.31
N LYS A 155 -1.27 12.73 20.49
CA LYS A 155 -0.97 13.97 19.75
C LYS A 155 -0.45 15.04 20.71
N ASN A 156 0.70 15.63 20.40
CA ASN A 156 1.23 16.79 21.09
C ASN A 156 1.75 17.83 20.09
N GLU A 157 2.17 18.98 20.58
CA GLU A 157 2.72 20.06 19.77
C GLU A 157 4.23 19.93 19.54
N LYS A 158 4.93 19.11 20.35
CA LYS A 158 6.39 18.97 20.34
C LYS A 158 6.90 18.03 19.25
N HIS A 159 6.09 17.08 18.81
CA HIS A 159 6.45 16.15 17.74
C HIS A 159 5.22 15.67 16.97
N LYS A 160 5.44 15.29 15.72
CA LYS A 160 4.37 14.81 14.82
C LYS A 160 4.28 13.29 14.73
N ILE A 161 5.03 12.57 15.57
CA ILE A 161 4.99 11.10 15.67
C ILE A 161 3.60 10.63 16.14
N ILE A 162 3.03 9.68 15.41
CA ILE A 162 1.72 9.06 15.65
C ILE A 162 1.88 7.72 16.35
N SER A 163 2.80 6.88 15.88
CA SER A 163 3.00 5.55 16.44
C SER A 163 4.41 5.02 16.19
N LEU A 164 4.78 4.02 16.97
CA LEU A 164 5.99 3.21 16.82
C LEU A 164 5.59 1.73 16.83
N LEU A 165 6.04 0.98 15.83
CA LEU A 165 5.95 -0.48 15.78
C LEU A 165 7.33 -1.09 16.02
N TYR A 166 7.41 -2.11 16.88
CA TYR A 166 8.62 -2.89 17.08
C TYR A 166 8.59 -4.15 16.21
N ASP A 167 8.95 -3.98 14.94
CA ASP A 167 8.86 -5.03 13.92
C ASP A 167 9.61 -6.30 14.30
N SER A 168 10.75 -6.20 14.99
CA SER A 168 11.55 -7.39 15.35
C SER A 168 10.90 -8.24 16.42
N ASN A 169 10.05 -7.66 17.27
CA ASN A 169 9.28 -8.45 18.24
C ASN A 169 8.00 -9.04 17.63
N ILE A 170 7.38 -8.37 16.66
CA ILE A 170 6.19 -8.88 15.96
C ILE A 170 6.57 -9.98 14.95
N PHE A 171 7.70 -9.80 14.26
CA PHE A 171 8.17 -10.68 13.19
C PHE A 171 9.60 -11.15 13.46
N PRO A 172 9.83 -11.94 14.51
CA PRO A 172 11.17 -12.42 14.87
C PRO A 172 11.79 -13.26 13.75
N ASN A 173 10.96 -14.00 13.02
CA ASN A 173 11.38 -14.92 11.95
C ASN A 173 11.66 -14.23 10.59
N CYS A 174 11.51 -12.91 10.49
CA CYS A 174 11.90 -12.16 9.27
C CYS A 174 13.42 -11.90 9.21
N ILE A 175 14.21 -12.82 9.75
CA ILE A 175 15.66 -12.91 9.67
C ILE A 175 15.95 -14.17 8.83
N PRO A 176 16.74 -14.10 7.75
CA PRO A 176 17.05 -15.29 6.95
C PRO A 176 17.72 -16.35 7.83
N ILE A 177 17.21 -17.59 7.74
CA ILE A 177 17.54 -18.75 8.61
C ILE A 177 18.95 -19.32 8.32
N GLU A 178 19.79 -18.65 7.53
CA GLU A 178 21.10 -19.20 7.17
C GLU A 178 22.21 -18.76 8.14
N GLU A 179 22.73 -19.76 8.86
CA GLU A 179 23.91 -19.76 9.71
C GLU A 179 25.16 -19.37 8.92
N GLU A 180 25.46 -18.06 8.78
CA GLU A 180 26.84 -17.60 8.57
C GLU A 180 26.95 -16.06 8.76
N ASP A 181 27.77 -15.69 9.75
CA ASP A 181 28.19 -14.36 10.21
C ASP A 181 27.03 -13.34 10.45
N ASP A 182 26.49 -13.36 11.69
CA ASP A 182 25.40 -12.52 12.22
C ASP A 182 25.61 -10.98 12.15
N LYS A 183 26.78 -10.51 11.71
CA LYS A 183 27.22 -9.12 11.85
C LYS A 183 26.42 -8.11 11.03
N ASP A 184 25.61 -8.56 10.07
CA ASP A 184 24.86 -7.69 9.16
C ASP A 184 23.33 -7.77 9.31
N ILE A 185 22.83 -8.51 10.30
CA ILE A 185 21.39 -8.58 10.61
C ILE A 185 21.00 -7.49 11.60
N PHE A 186 19.87 -6.82 11.36
CA PHE A 186 19.31 -5.86 12.31
C PHE A 186 18.49 -6.56 13.39
N GLN A 187 19.03 -6.63 14.61
CA GLN A 187 18.36 -7.21 15.78
C GLN A 187 17.23 -6.32 16.32
N THR A 188 17.30 -4.99 16.14
CA THR A 188 16.20 -4.08 16.46
C THR A 188 15.75 -3.33 15.22
N ARG A 189 14.49 -3.52 14.84
CA ARG A 189 13.82 -2.81 13.74
C ARG A 189 12.58 -2.10 14.29
N LEU A 190 12.60 -0.77 14.21
CA LEU A 190 11.55 0.10 14.68
C LEU A 190 10.93 0.83 13.50
N ARG A 191 9.59 0.89 13.45
CA ARG A 191 8.86 1.60 12.40
C ARG A 191 8.03 2.73 12.98
N PHE A 192 8.45 3.94 12.69
CA PHE A 192 7.77 5.17 13.08
C PHE A 192 6.76 5.59 12.01
N LEU A 193 5.57 5.98 12.45
CA LEU A 193 4.59 6.69 11.64
C LEU A 193 4.52 8.13 12.14
N SER A 194 4.73 9.12 11.26
CA SER A 194 4.69 10.55 11.62
C SER A 194 3.92 11.38 10.59
N ARG A 195 3.41 12.54 11.01
CA ARG A 195 2.90 13.58 10.08
C ARG A 195 4.01 14.48 9.55
N GLU A 196 5.19 14.48 10.17
CA GLU A 196 6.35 15.19 9.63
C GLU A 196 6.83 14.47 8.37
N CYS A 197 6.86 15.19 7.25
CA CYS A 197 7.22 14.66 5.95
C CYS A 197 8.56 15.17 5.46
N ASP A 198 9.11 16.22 6.09
CA ASP A 198 10.48 16.64 5.87
C ASP A 198 11.45 15.60 6.44
N HIS A 199 12.44 15.22 5.63
CA HIS A 199 13.36 14.15 5.99
C HIS A 199 14.22 14.52 7.20
N THR A 200 14.73 15.75 7.24
CA THR A 200 15.66 16.21 8.26
C THR A 200 14.93 16.41 9.59
N LEU A 201 13.80 17.12 9.56
CA LEU A 201 12.96 17.31 10.75
C LEU A 201 12.43 15.99 11.30
N SER A 202 11.98 15.07 10.44
CA SER A 202 11.54 13.75 10.86
C SER A 202 12.64 12.96 11.57
N ASN A 203 13.89 13.04 11.10
CA ASN A 203 15.01 12.34 11.72
C ASN A 203 15.38 12.96 13.07
N ILE A 204 15.30 14.29 13.20
CA ILE A 204 15.49 14.99 14.47
C ILE A 204 14.43 14.55 15.49
N GLU A 205 13.14 14.56 15.11
CA GLU A 205 12.05 14.10 15.98
C GLU A 205 12.24 12.64 16.44
N ILE A 206 12.62 11.76 15.51
CA ILE A 206 12.87 10.34 15.79
C ILE A 206 14.05 10.18 16.75
N ASN A 207 15.18 10.82 16.50
CA ASN A 207 16.36 10.73 17.37
C ASN A 207 16.04 11.25 18.77
N TYR A 208 15.32 12.37 18.87
CA TYR A 208 14.85 12.88 20.16
C TYR A 208 13.98 11.86 20.89
N PHE A 209 13.05 11.19 20.18
CA PHE A 209 12.18 10.18 20.76
C PHE A 209 12.97 8.95 21.25
N LEU A 210 13.90 8.45 20.45
CA LEU A 210 14.76 7.31 20.81
C LEU A 210 15.54 7.60 22.10
N GLU A 211 16.19 8.76 22.18
CA GLU A 211 17.03 9.12 23.32
C GLU A 211 16.22 9.49 24.57
N ASN A 212 15.19 10.32 24.41
CA ASN A 212 14.50 10.93 25.55
C ASN A 212 13.31 10.12 26.04
N VAL A 213 12.63 9.38 25.16
CA VAL A 213 11.46 8.57 25.50
C VAL A 213 11.87 7.12 25.72
N LEU A 214 12.55 6.51 24.75
CA LEU A 214 12.95 5.08 24.85
C LEU A 214 14.29 4.87 25.57
N LYS A 215 15.03 5.94 25.89
CA LYS A 215 16.34 5.90 26.57
C LYS A 215 17.41 5.12 25.80
N ILE A 216 17.28 5.05 24.47
CA ILE A 216 18.25 4.43 23.56
C ILE A 216 19.32 5.46 23.22
N LYS A 217 20.56 5.21 23.66
CA LYS A 217 21.72 6.08 23.40
C LYS A 217 22.49 5.68 22.13
N GLU A 218 22.30 4.45 21.67
CA GLU A 218 22.96 3.97 20.46
C GLU A 218 22.42 4.70 19.23
N LYS A 219 23.29 5.00 18.26
CA LYS A 219 22.87 5.62 17.01
C LYS A 219 22.32 4.54 16.07
N PRO A 220 21.26 4.83 15.29
CA PRO A 220 20.76 3.88 14.30
C PRO A 220 21.82 3.56 13.23
N ASP A 221 21.93 2.28 12.87
CA ASP A 221 22.75 1.83 11.74
C ASP A 221 22.10 2.15 10.39
N LEU A 222 20.77 2.23 10.37
CA LEU A 222 20.00 2.55 9.18
C LEU A 222 18.72 3.31 9.52
N VAL A 223 18.52 4.44 8.84
CA VAL A 223 17.26 5.19 8.87
C VAL A 223 16.76 5.37 7.45
N VAL A 224 15.61 4.80 7.13
CA VAL A 224 15.00 4.98 5.80
C VAL A 224 13.51 5.16 5.93
N GLY A 225 12.99 6.22 5.30
CA GLY A 225 11.55 6.48 5.32
C GLY A 225 11.00 7.02 4.01
N ASN A 226 9.72 6.74 3.81
CA ASN A 226 8.96 7.12 2.63
C ASN A 226 7.74 7.94 3.04
N THR A 227 7.40 8.92 2.21
CA THR A 227 6.21 9.76 2.38
C THR A 227 5.08 9.21 1.53
N HIS A 228 3.89 9.20 2.09
CA HIS A 228 2.73 8.57 1.51
C HIS A 228 1.47 9.43 1.62
N HIS A 229 0.61 9.32 0.61
CA HIS A 229 -0.61 10.10 0.49
C HIS A 229 -1.83 9.34 1.01
N VAL A 230 -2.30 9.75 2.18
CA VAL A 230 -3.53 9.25 2.82
C VAL A 230 -4.73 9.99 2.28
N PHE A 231 -5.80 9.26 1.97
CA PHE A 231 -7.09 9.86 1.60
C PHE A 231 -8.13 9.47 2.64
N ALA A 232 -8.81 10.47 3.21
CA ALA A 232 -9.93 10.21 4.10
C ALA A 232 -11.09 9.57 3.33
N PHE A 233 -11.68 8.50 3.88
CA PHE A 233 -12.85 7.90 3.25
C PHE A 233 -14.08 8.80 3.43
N ASN A 234 -14.75 9.09 2.33
CA ASN A 234 -16.05 9.75 2.32
C ASN A 234 -17.04 8.91 1.51
N LYS A 235 -17.92 8.18 2.20
CA LYS A 235 -18.92 7.28 1.59
C LYS A 235 -19.84 8.01 0.61
N ASN A 236 -20.28 9.22 0.95
CA ASN A 236 -21.20 9.99 0.11
C ASN A 236 -20.52 10.42 -1.20
N VAL A 237 -19.29 10.92 -1.10
CA VAL A 237 -18.49 11.28 -2.28
C VAL A 237 -18.21 10.05 -3.15
N ASP A 238 -17.88 8.90 -2.55
CA ASP A 238 -17.62 7.65 -3.29
C ASP A 238 -18.84 7.17 -4.08
N VAL A 239 -20.00 7.07 -3.43
CA VAL A 239 -21.24 6.61 -4.06
C VAL A 239 -21.63 7.52 -5.24
N ILE A 240 -21.58 8.84 -5.04
CA ILE A 240 -21.94 9.79 -6.09
C ILE A 240 -20.91 9.74 -7.23
N PHE A 241 -19.62 9.68 -6.91
CA PHE A 241 -18.56 9.62 -7.92
C PHE A 241 -18.68 8.36 -8.79
N LYS A 242 -18.90 7.18 -8.17
CA LYS A 242 -19.12 5.92 -8.90
C LYS A 242 -20.33 6.00 -9.82
N LYS A 243 -21.44 6.59 -9.37
CA LYS A 243 -22.63 6.83 -10.21
C LYS A 243 -22.33 7.76 -11.39
N LEU A 244 -21.57 8.84 -11.18
CA LEU A 244 -21.19 9.78 -12.23
C LEU A 244 -20.26 9.15 -13.27
N ILE A 245 -19.26 8.39 -12.82
CA ILE A 245 -18.38 7.63 -13.73
C ILE A 245 -19.20 6.67 -14.58
N HIS A 246 -20.08 5.88 -13.98
CA HIS A 246 -20.91 4.94 -14.74
C HIS A 246 -21.83 5.65 -15.74
N LYS A 247 -22.40 6.80 -15.35
CA LYS A 247 -23.24 7.64 -16.23
C LYS A 247 -22.47 8.18 -17.44
N TYR A 248 -21.24 8.66 -17.23
CA TYR A 248 -20.44 9.30 -18.29
C TYR A 248 -19.59 8.33 -19.10
N LEU A 249 -19.20 7.20 -18.50
CA LEU A 249 -18.25 6.23 -19.03
C LEU A 249 -18.81 4.81 -18.77
N LYS A 250 -19.83 4.40 -19.54
CA LYS A 250 -20.59 3.15 -19.33
C LYS A 250 -19.73 1.87 -19.24
N ARG A 251 -18.54 1.87 -19.86
CA ARG A 251 -17.59 0.74 -19.87
C ARG A 251 -16.53 0.82 -18.77
N ILE A 252 -16.55 1.85 -17.93
CA ILE A 252 -15.60 2.05 -16.84
C ILE A 252 -16.32 1.81 -15.51
N LYS A 253 -15.74 0.93 -14.69
CA LYS A 253 -16.09 0.77 -13.28
C LYS A 253 -14.94 1.23 -12.40
N ILE A 254 -15.26 1.60 -11.17
CA ILE A 254 -14.26 1.96 -10.15
C ILE A 254 -14.28 0.88 -9.07
N PHE A 255 -13.12 0.25 -8.85
CA PHE A 255 -12.89 -0.67 -7.75
C PHE A 255 -11.80 -0.12 -6.84
N TRP A 256 -12.23 0.61 -5.82
CA TRP A 256 -11.36 1.07 -4.74
C TRP A 256 -12.14 1.00 -3.43
N SER A 257 -11.66 0.23 -2.48
CA SER A 257 -12.36 0.13 -1.19
C SER A 257 -11.80 1.21 -0.25
N PHE A 258 -12.12 2.49 -0.47
CA PHE A 258 -11.54 3.63 0.26
C PHE A 258 -11.27 3.36 1.74
N CYS A 259 -10.00 3.11 2.02
CA CYS A 259 -9.40 3.02 3.34
C CYS A 259 -7.90 3.02 3.07
N PHE A 260 -7.14 3.81 3.80
CA PHE A 260 -5.71 3.90 3.56
C PHE A 260 -4.96 2.71 4.18
N PHE A 261 -5.30 2.37 5.43
CA PHE A 261 -4.85 1.16 6.10
C PHE A 261 -5.87 0.04 5.87
N LYS A 262 -5.80 -0.63 4.72
CA LYS A 262 -6.51 -1.90 4.55
C LYS A 262 -5.61 -3.00 5.06
N ASN A 263 -6.19 -4.11 5.48
CA ASN A 263 -5.46 -5.36 5.51
C ASN A 263 -5.75 -6.15 4.21
N LEU A 264 -4.92 -7.14 3.92
CA LEU A 264 -5.07 -7.98 2.73
C LEU A 264 -6.45 -8.66 2.70
N GLU A 265 -6.92 -9.17 3.85
CA GLU A 265 -8.20 -9.84 3.98
C GLU A 265 -9.38 -8.95 3.55
N TYR A 266 -9.36 -7.68 3.96
CA TYR A 266 -10.37 -6.71 3.54
C TYR A 266 -10.33 -6.48 2.03
N CYS A 267 -9.14 -6.33 1.43
CA CYS A 267 -9.01 -6.22 -0.03
C CYS A 267 -9.55 -7.46 -0.75
N LEU A 268 -9.21 -8.66 -0.27
CA LEU A 268 -9.68 -9.93 -0.83
C LEU A 268 -11.20 -10.07 -0.73
N ARG A 269 -11.78 -9.78 0.44
CA ARG A 269 -13.23 -9.83 0.65
C ARG A 269 -13.96 -8.88 -0.29
N GLN A 270 -13.50 -7.64 -0.40
CA GLN A 270 -14.12 -6.65 -1.28
C GLN A 270 -13.97 -7.01 -2.76
N ALA A 271 -12.82 -7.58 -3.15
CA ALA A 271 -12.58 -8.06 -4.51
C ALA A 271 -13.48 -9.24 -4.86
N LYS A 272 -13.64 -10.19 -3.94
CA LYS A 272 -14.54 -11.34 -4.10
C LYS A 272 -15.98 -10.88 -4.31
N GLU A 273 -16.49 -9.97 -3.49
CA GLU A 273 -17.83 -9.41 -3.66
C GLU A 273 -17.99 -8.65 -4.97
N PHE A 274 -17.04 -7.78 -5.32
CA PHE A 274 -17.09 -7.03 -6.57
C PHE A 274 -17.07 -7.94 -7.80
N SER A 275 -16.30 -9.05 -7.76
CA SER A 275 -16.22 -10.00 -8.87
C SER A 275 -17.55 -10.70 -9.18
N LYS A 276 -18.53 -10.68 -8.27
CA LYS A 276 -19.88 -11.25 -8.48
C LYS A 276 -20.77 -10.37 -9.36
N LEU A 277 -20.45 -9.08 -9.52
CA LEU A 277 -21.20 -8.07 -10.28
C LEU A 277 -20.74 -7.97 -11.74
#